data_AF-A0AAV9WTZ1-F1
#
_entry.id   AF-A0AAV9WTZ1-F1
#
_cell.length_a   1.000
_cell.length_b   1.000
_cell.length_c   1.000
_cell.angle_alpha   90.00
_cell.angle_beta   90.00
_cell.angle_gamma   90.00
#
_symmetry.space_group_name_H-M   'P 1'
#
loop_
_entity.id
_entity.type
_entity.pdbx_description
1 polymer ?
#
loop_
_entity_poly.entity_id
_entity_poly.type
_entity_poly.pdbx_seq_one_letter_code
_entity_poly.pdbx_strand_id
1 'polypeptide(L)'
;MSYMSSQYPNGTKQVLKATLAPYKYSTPVPTRFLDGYFLTVEPRLNCDAYAERDGILKVHQEWLDRGGATPNAGALSDSGGFLSNLCSEGYPRKIANATALSALGFIEDDWMDGEMAVISTVSEFLENNEGAMLHGFDDFEKYYVGYETA
;
A
#
# COMPACT_ATOMS: atom_id res chain seq x y z
N MET A 1 4.84 35.41 -11.62
CA MET A 1 4.09 34.30 -12.22
C MET A 1 2.80 34.16 -11.43
N SER A 2 1.67 34.46 -12.06
CA SER A 2 0.35 34.51 -11.40
C SER A 2 -0.25 33.10 -11.34
N TYR A 3 -0.59 32.62 -10.15
CA TYR A 3 -1.39 31.41 -9.97
C TYR A 3 -2.84 31.74 -10.36
N MET A 4 -3.33 31.15 -11.46
CA MET A 4 -4.76 31.18 -11.76
C MET A 4 -5.49 30.29 -10.75
N SER A 5 -6.21 30.90 -9.81
CA SER A 5 -7.25 30.22 -9.07
C SER A 5 -8.46 30.03 -9.98
N SER A 6 -8.71 28.84 -10.48
CA SER A 6 -10.04 28.51 -11.03
C SER A 6 -10.96 28.10 -9.88
N GLN A 7 -11.58 29.10 -9.24
CA GLN A 7 -12.80 28.86 -8.48
C GLN A 7 -13.96 28.73 -9.49
N TYR A 8 -14.52 27.53 -9.61
CA TYR A 8 -15.78 27.32 -10.33
C TYR A 8 -16.99 27.58 -9.41
N PRO A 9 -18.16 27.95 -9.95
CA PRO A 9 -19.15 28.77 -9.24
C PRO A 9 -19.99 28.03 -8.18
N ASN A 10 -19.71 26.77 -7.86
CA ASN A 10 -20.68 25.89 -7.18
C ASN A 10 -20.16 25.21 -5.90
N GLY A 11 -18.96 25.53 -5.41
CA GLY A 11 -18.43 24.98 -4.15
C GLY A 11 -18.12 23.46 -4.16
N THR A 12 -18.43 22.74 -5.23
CA THR A 12 -18.05 21.34 -5.41
C THR A 12 -16.59 21.29 -5.85
N LYS A 13 -15.69 20.82 -4.97
CA LYS A 13 -14.29 20.55 -5.34
C LYS A 13 -14.28 19.51 -6.45
N GLN A 14 -13.90 19.91 -7.65
CA GLN A 14 -13.78 19.00 -8.79
C GLN A 14 -12.54 18.14 -8.54
N VAL A 15 -12.75 16.84 -8.29
CA VAL A 15 -11.65 15.86 -8.25
C VAL A 15 -11.03 15.83 -9.64
N LEU A 16 -9.75 16.18 -9.76
CA LEU A 16 -9.04 16.09 -11.02
C LEU A 16 -8.91 14.59 -11.35
N LYS A 17 -9.72 14.11 -12.29
CA LYS A 17 -9.50 12.80 -12.89
C LYS A 17 -8.15 12.85 -13.60
N ALA A 18 -7.16 12.16 -13.05
CA ALA A 18 -5.86 12.02 -13.70
C ALA A 18 -6.06 11.46 -15.12
N THR A 19 -5.30 11.99 -16.08
CA THR A 19 -5.41 11.81 -17.54
C THR A 19 -5.21 10.37 -18.04
N LEU A 20 -5.17 9.37 -17.16
CA LEU A 20 -4.87 7.96 -17.46
C LEU A 20 -6.12 7.08 -17.69
N ALA A 21 -7.30 7.66 -17.80
CA ALA A 21 -8.50 6.89 -18.13
C ALA A 21 -8.41 6.33 -19.57
N PRO A 22 -8.67 5.02 -19.79
CA PRO A 22 -9.19 4.06 -18.81
C PRO A 22 -8.11 3.41 -17.94
N TYR A 23 -8.40 3.35 -16.63
CA TYR A 23 -7.67 2.57 -15.63
C TYR A 23 -7.77 1.08 -15.96
N LYS A 24 -6.65 0.36 -15.86
CA LYS A 24 -6.56 -1.06 -16.25
C LYS A 24 -6.24 -1.96 -15.07
N TYR A 25 -5.38 -1.50 -14.17
CA TYR A 25 -4.83 -2.33 -13.10
C TYR A 25 -5.15 -1.80 -11.71
N SER A 26 -6.04 -0.82 -11.57
CA SER A 26 -6.35 -0.25 -10.27
C SER A 26 -7.82 -0.02 -10.02
N THR A 27 -8.16 0.08 -8.75
CA THR A 27 -9.48 0.45 -8.23
C THR A 27 -9.37 1.66 -7.30
N PRO A 28 -10.42 2.48 -7.16
CA PRO A 28 -10.40 3.58 -6.19
C PRO A 28 -10.18 3.07 -4.77
N VAL A 29 -9.38 3.77 -3.97
CA VAL A 29 -9.22 3.48 -2.54
C VAL A 29 -10.49 3.95 -1.79
N PRO A 30 -11.07 3.12 -0.92
CA PRO A 30 -12.24 3.53 -0.12
C PRO A 30 -11.95 4.77 0.73
N THR A 31 -12.88 5.73 0.77
CA THR A 31 -12.69 7.03 1.42
C THR A 31 -12.41 6.96 2.92
N ARG A 32 -12.83 5.88 3.58
CA ARG A 32 -12.55 5.63 5.00
C ARG A 32 -11.05 5.54 5.32
N PHE A 33 -10.23 5.13 4.35
CA PHE A 33 -8.77 5.03 4.50
C PHE A 33 -8.05 6.35 4.23
N LEU A 34 -8.77 7.36 3.76
CA LEU A 34 -8.16 8.60 3.28
C LEU A 34 -8.09 9.69 4.34
N ASP A 35 -8.84 9.59 5.44
CA ASP A 35 -8.83 10.54 6.58
C ASP A 35 -8.72 12.04 6.19
N GLY A 36 -9.43 12.45 5.13
CA GLY A 36 -9.40 13.83 4.62
C GLY A 36 -8.20 14.22 3.74
N TYR A 37 -7.28 13.30 3.46
CA TYR A 37 -6.23 13.42 2.45
C TYR A 37 -6.77 13.18 1.03
N PHE A 38 -5.96 13.54 0.02
CA PHE A 38 -6.27 13.37 -1.41
C PHE A 38 -7.59 14.03 -1.87
N LEU A 39 -7.89 15.23 -1.37
CA LEU A 39 -9.14 15.96 -1.69
C LEU A 39 -9.30 16.36 -3.16
N THR A 40 -8.23 16.28 -3.95
CA THR A 40 -8.18 16.75 -5.35
C THR A 40 -7.76 15.67 -6.34
N VAL A 41 -7.33 14.50 -5.85
CA VAL A 41 -6.85 13.36 -6.66
C VAL A 41 -7.66 12.14 -6.22
N GLU A 42 -8.03 11.27 -7.15
CA GLU A 42 -8.64 9.99 -6.79
C GLU A 42 -7.51 8.98 -6.48
N PRO A 43 -7.23 8.66 -5.20
CA PRO A 43 -6.25 7.63 -4.87
C PRO A 43 -6.78 6.28 -5.32
N ARG A 44 -5.88 5.45 -5.85
CA ARG A 44 -6.20 4.15 -6.40
C ARG A 44 -5.21 3.12 -5.89
N LEU A 45 -5.63 1.87 -5.88
CA LEU A 45 -4.86 0.73 -5.43
C LEU A 45 -4.73 -0.27 -6.57
N ASN A 46 -3.54 -0.81 -6.77
CA ASN A 46 -3.32 -1.86 -7.76
C ASN A 46 -4.14 -3.12 -7.44
N CYS A 47 -4.61 -3.83 -8.47
CA CYS A 47 -5.38 -5.06 -8.34
C CYS A 47 -4.59 -6.21 -7.72
N ASP A 48 -3.26 -6.13 -7.70
CA ASP A 48 -2.37 -7.19 -7.21
C ASP A 48 -1.70 -6.85 -5.86
N ALA A 49 -2.36 -6.00 -5.07
CA ALA A 49 -1.89 -5.58 -3.75
C ALA A 49 -1.65 -6.75 -2.78
N TYR A 50 -2.38 -7.86 -2.95
CA TYR A 50 -2.17 -9.10 -2.21
C TYR A 50 -0.84 -9.77 -2.55
N ALA A 51 -0.51 -9.89 -3.84
CA ALA A 51 0.75 -10.49 -4.24
C ALA A 51 1.95 -9.66 -3.77
N GLU A 52 1.80 -8.33 -3.73
CA GLU A 52 2.80 -7.47 -3.10
C GLU A 52 2.93 -7.77 -1.60
N ARG A 53 1.83 -7.82 -0.84
CA ARG A 53 1.87 -8.16 0.58
C ARG A 53 2.58 -9.49 0.83
N ASP A 54 2.21 -10.53 0.10
CA ASP A 54 2.82 -11.85 0.22
C ASP A 54 4.32 -11.82 -0.13
N GLY A 55 4.71 -11.00 -1.11
CA GLY A 55 6.11 -10.77 -1.45
C GLY A 55 6.89 -10.09 -0.32
N ILE A 56 6.31 -9.07 0.31
CA ILE A 56 6.92 -8.38 1.47
C ILE A 56 7.13 -9.36 2.62
N LEU A 57 6.10 -10.13 2.98
CA LEU A 57 6.17 -11.11 4.06
C LEU A 57 7.23 -12.18 3.82
N LYS A 58 7.40 -12.64 2.56
CA LYS A 58 8.47 -13.59 2.20
C LYS A 58 9.86 -13.00 2.40
N VAL A 59 10.07 -11.73 2.03
CA VAL A 59 11.36 -11.05 2.23
C VAL A 59 11.65 -10.86 3.72
N HIS A 60 10.64 -10.48 4.52
CA HIS A 60 10.79 -10.38 5.97
C HIS A 60 11.17 -11.73 6.59
N GLN A 61 10.51 -12.82 6.17
CA GLN A 61 10.85 -14.17 6.64
C GLN A 61 12.28 -14.55 6.27
N GLU A 62 12.71 -14.32 5.03
CA GLU A 62 14.08 -14.63 4.59
C GLU A 62 15.14 -13.82 5.36
N TRP A 63 14.84 -12.57 5.67
CA TRP A 63 15.69 -11.72 6.52
C TRP A 63 15.83 -12.30 7.93
N LEU A 64 14.72 -12.69 8.57
CA LEU A 64 14.72 -13.32 9.89
C LEU A 64 15.45 -14.66 9.90
N ASP A 65 15.26 -15.49 8.87
CA ASP A 65 15.92 -16.80 8.73
C ASP A 65 17.46 -16.68 8.66
N ARG A 66 17.97 -15.51 8.24
CA ARG A 66 19.40 -15.19 8.19
C ARG A 66 19.94 -14.61 9.51
N GLY A 67 19.11 -14.54 10.55
CA GLY A 67 19.45 -13.95 11.85
C GLY A 67 19.25 -12.44 11.90
N GLY A 68 18.48 -11.87 10.97
CA GLY A 68 18.08 -10.47 10.99
C GLY A 68 17.12 -10.16 12.15
N ALA A 69 17.04 -8.88 12.53
CA ALA A 69 16.08 -8.37 13.50
C ALA A 69 14.74 -8.02 12.82
N THR A 70 13.65 -7.96 13.57
CA THR A 70 12.33 -7.66 13.00
C THR A 70 12.25 -6.20 12.54
N PRO A 71 11.96 -5.92 11.26
CA PRO A 71 11.69 -4.57 10.77
C PRO A 71 10.30 -4.10 11.22
N ASN A 72 10.07 -2.79 11.17
CA ASN A 72 8.73 -2.24 11.25
C ASN A 72 7.93 -2.61 9.99
N ALA A 73 6.60 -2.59 10.10
CA ALA A 73 5.73 -2.94 8.98
C ALA A 73 5.66 -1.85 7.88
N GLY A 74 6.68 -1.02 7.70
CA GLY A 74 6.62 0.20 6.88
C GLY A 74 6.21 0.00 5.42
N ALA A 75 6.55 -1.14 4.82
CA ALA A 75 6.14 -1.48 3.45
C ALA A 75 4.67 -1.97 3.35
N LEU A 76 4.04 -2.32 4.47
CA LEU A 76 2.67 -2.81 4.57
C LEU A 76 1.74 -1.68 5.02
N SER A 77 0.53 -1.66 4.48
CA SER A 77 -0.54 -0.76 4.92
C SER A 77 -1.89 -1.47 4.92
N ASP A 78 -2.86 -0.89 5.63
CA ASP A 78 -4.25 -1.37 5.69
C ASP A 78 -4.92 -1.48 4.31
N SER A 79 -4.47 -0.72 3.32
CA SER A 79 -5.01 -0.75 1.96
C SER A 79 -4.20 -1.63 1.01
N GLY A 80 -3.03 -2.15 1.40
CA GLY A 80 -2.14 -2.93 0.54
C GLY A 80 -0.66 -2.63 0.77
N GLY A 81 0.20 -3.13 -0.12
CA GLY A 81 1.63 -2.76 -0.06
C GLY A 81 1.90 -1.34 -0.56
N PHE A 82 3.06 -0.81 -0.18
CA PHE A 82 3.50 0.55 -0.53
C PHE A 82 3.47 0.82 -2.06
N LEU A 83 3.97 -0.10 -2.87
CA LEU A 83 4.04 0.08 -4.33
C LEU A 83 2.66 -0.01 -4.98
N SER A 84 1.72 -0.79 -4.46
CA SER A 84 0.35 -0.86 -4.99
C SER A 84 -0.43 0.42 -4.80
N ASN A 85 -0.12 1.18 -3.75
CA ASN A 85 -0.67 2.52 -3.52
C ASN A 85 0.08 3.57 -4.36
N LEU A 86 1.41 3.52 -4.42
CA LEU A 86 2.25 4.49 -5.14
C LEU A 86 2.13 4.36 -6.67
N CYS A 87 2.14 3.13 -7.17
CA CYS A 87 2.15 2.77 -8.59
C CYS A 87 0.87 2.01 -8.94
N SER A 88 -0.29 2.57 -8.61
CA SER A 88 -1.58 1.88 -8.74
C SER A 88 -1.90 1.37 -10.15
N GLU A 89 -1.51 2.08 -11.21
CA GLU A 89 -1.62 1.62 -12.61
C GLU A 89 -0.37 0.91 -13.15
N GLY A 90 0.57 0.57 -12.27
CA GLY A 90 1.73 -0.24 -12.61
C GLY A 90 1.30 -1.62 -13.11
N TYR A 91 2.06 -2.19 -14.04
CA TYR A 91 1.82 -3.56 -14.49
C TYR A 91 2.02 -4.51 -13.30
N PRO A 92 1.03 -5.35 -12.94
CA PRO A 92 1.08 -6.16 -11.71
C PRO A 92 2.39 -6.94 -11.52
N ARG A 93 2.83 -7.64 -12.57
CA ARG A 93 4.10 -8.39 -12.54
C ARG A 93 5.33 -7.52 -12.27
N LYS A 94 5.33 -6.26 -12.71
CA LYS A 94 6.45 -5.33 -12.45
C LYS A 94 6.41 -4.84 -11.01
N ILE A 95 5.23 -4.63 -10.44
CA ILE A 95 5.06 -4.31 -9.02
C ILE A 95 5.57 -5.47 -8.18
N ALA A 96 5.11 -6.70 -8.45
CA ALA A 96 5.55 -7.91 -7.76
C ALA A 96 7.08 -8.10 -7.82
N ASN A 97 7.71 -7.82 -8.97
CA ASN A 97 9.18 -7.89 -9.09
C ASN A 97 9.91 -6.81 -8.27
N ALA A 98 9.29 -5.64 -8.09
CA ALA A 98 9.85 -4.52 -7.33
C ALA A 98 9.56 -4.62 -5.83
N THR A 99 8.57 -5.42 -5.43
CA THR A 99 8.18 -5.67 -4.03
C THR A 99 9.38 -6.02 -3.15
N ALA A 100 10.23 -6.93 -3.59
CA ALA A 100 11.37 -7.36 -2.80
C ALA A 100 12.38 -6.23 -2.56
N LEU A 101 12.58 -5.37 -3.57
CA LEU A 101 13.44 -4.18 -3.45
C LEU A 101 12.84 -3.17 -2.48
N SER A 102 11.51 -2.97 -2.53
CA SER A 102 10.82 -2.08 -1.59
C SER A 102 10.95 -2.59 -0.16
N ALA A 103 10.70 -3.88 0.08
CA ALA A 103 10.81 -4.47 1.41
C ALA A 103 12.24 -4.37 1.97
N LEU A 104 13.26 -4.64 1.15
CA LEU A 104 14.66 -4.46 1.55
C LEU A 104 15.00 -3.01 1.88
N GLY A 105 14.43 -2.04 1.13
CA GLY A 105 14.61 -0.62 1.42
C GLY A 105 14.10 -0.23 2.79
N PHE A 106 12.91 -0.71 3.19
CA PHE A 106 12.37 -0.47 4.54
C PHE A 106 13.17 -1.18 5.63
N ILE A 107 13.63 -2.41 5.38
CA ILE A 107 14.52 -3.13 6.33
C ILE A 107 15.83 -2.35 6.54
N GLU A 108 16.42 -1.82 5.47
CA GLU A 108 17.64 -1.02 5.53
C GLU A 108 17.40 0.29 6.30
N ASP A 109 16.29 0.99 6.03
CA ASP A 109 15.88 2.21 6.71
C ASP A 109 15.78 1.99 8.24
N ASP A 110 14.99 1.00 8.66
CA ASP A 110 14.82 0.64 10.09
C ASP A 110 16.15 0.26 10.74
N TRP A 111 17.03 -0.43 10.01
CA TRP A 111 18.35 -0.80 10.53
C TRP A 111 19.24 0.43 10.73
N MET A 112 19.24 1.35 9.77
CA MET A 112 20.06 2.57 9.83
C MET A 112 19.59 3.52 10.94
N ASP A 113 18.28 3.58 11.18
CA ASP A 113 17.68 4.43 12.22
C ASP A 113 17.65 3.77 13.61
N GLY A 114 18.00 2.47 13.69
CA GLY A 114 18.02 1.71 14.93
C GLY A 114 16.62 1.38 15.46
N GLU A 115 15.62 1.33 14.57
CA GLU A 115 14.22 1.04 14.88
C GLU A 115 13.89 -0.46 14.81
N MET A 116 14.88 -1.29 14.48
CA MET A 116 14.73 -2.75 14.45
C MET A 116 14.38 -3.33 15.82
N ALA A 117 13.31 -4.12 15.88
CA ALA A 117 12.92 -4.84 17.08
C ALA A 117 13.53 -6.25 17.12
N VAL A 118 13.99 -6.71 18.29
CA VAL A 118 14.43 -8.10 18.46
C VAL A 118 13.20 -8.96 18.75
N ILE A 119 12.48 -9.31 17.69
CA ILE A 119 11.36 -10.26 17.73
C ILE A 119 11.72 -11.45 16.85
N SER A 120 11.27 -12.65 17.26
CA SER A 120 11.90 -13.91 16.82
C SER A 120 11.11 -14.66 15.75
N THR A 121 9.89 -14.22 15.44
CA THR A 121 9.03 -14.89 14.45
C THR A 121 8.17 -13.89 13.66
N VAL A 122 7.78 -14.28 12.43
CA VAL A 122 6.79 -13.51 11.65
C VAL A 122 5.44 -13.46 12.36
N SER A 123 5.05 -14.49 13.10
CA SER A 123 3.81 -14.46 13.90
C SER A 123 3.83 -13.34 14.95
N GLU A 124 4.93 -13.17 15.69
CA GLU A 124 5.07 -12.06 16.63
C GLU A 124 5.14 -10.69 15.91
N PHE A 125 5.73 -10.63 14.70
CA PHE A 125 5.67 -9.41 13.87
C PHE A 125 4.23 -9.08 13.48
N LEU A 126 3.45 -10.07 13.03
CA LEU A 126 2.05 -9.87 12.67
C LEU A 126 1.25 -9.40 13.89
N GLU A 127 1.39 -10.05 15.05
CA GLU A 127 0.70 -9.68 16.31
C GLU A 127 1.04 -8.26 16.78
N ASN A 128 2.31 -7.86 16.71
CA ASN A 128 2.71 -6.49 17.08
C ASN A 128 2.25 -5.42 16.07
N ASN A 129 1.88 -5.84 14.86
CA ASN A 129 1.37 -4.98 13.80
C ASN A 129 -0.12 -5.25 13.47
N GLU A 130 -0.82 -6.05 14.28
CA GLU A 130 -2.23 -6.43 14.05
C GLU A 130 -3.17 -5.21 14.07
N GLY A 131 -2.80 -4.19 14.87
CA GLY A 131 -3.50 -2.89 14.88
C GLY A 131 -3.43 -2.13 13.56
N ALA A 132 -2.48 -2.47 12.67
CA ALA A 132 -2.28 -1.88 11.34
C ALA A 132 -2.67 -2.82 10.18
N MET A 133 -3.22 -4.01 10.47
CA MET A 133 -3.48 -5.04 9.44
C MET A 133 -4.87 -5.68 9.48
N LEU A 134 -5.56 -5.75 10.61
CA LEU A 134 -6.80 -6.55 10.72
C LEU A 134 -8.10 -5.82 10.39
N HIS A 135 -8.16 -4.49 10.53
CA HIS A 135 -9.43 -3.78 10.30
C HIS A 135 -9.63 -3.29 8.87
N GLY A 136 -8.56 -3.15 8.07
CA GLY A 136 -8.66 -2.74 6.66
C GLY A 136 -8.89 -3.87 5.67
N PHE A 137 -8.28 -5.04 5.90
CA PHE A 137 -8.13 -6.11 4.91
C PHE A 137 -9.28 -7.13 4.84
N ASP A 138 -9.91 -7.48 5.97
CA ASP A 138 -11.06 -8.41 5.98
C ASP A 138 -12.27 -7.84 5.21
N ASP A 139 -12.44 -6.52 5.25
CA ASP A 139 -13.41 -5.85 4.38
C ASP A 139 -12.92 -5.77 2.93
N PHE A 140 -11.61 -5.73 2.68
CA PHE A 140 -11.07 -5.67 1.32
C PHE A 140 -11.40 -6.94 0.52
N GLU A 141 -11.28 -8.14 1.11
CA GLU A 141 -11.75 -9.38 0.48
C GLU A 141 -13.24 -9.31 0.11
N LYS A 142 -14.06 -8.81 1.02
CA LYS A 142 -15.52 -8.70 0.84
C LYS A 142 -15.93 -7.72 -0.26
N TYR A 143 -15.14 -6.68 -0.52
CA TYR A 143 -15.44 -5.66 -1.53
C TYR A 143 -14.73 -5.89 -2.87
N TYR A 144 -13.63 -6.64 -2.94
CA TYR A 144 -12.77 -6.72 -4.13
C TYR A 144 -12.56 -8.11 -4.73
N VAL A 145 -12.64 -9.20 -3.96
CA VAL A 145 -12.52 -10.58 -4.49
C VAL A 145 -13.80 -11.03 -5.21
N GLY A 146 -14.90 -10.28 -5.06
CA GLY A 146 -16.16 -10.51 -5.79
C GLY A 146 -16.12 -10.29 -7.31
N TYR A 147 -14.97 -9.89 -7.89
CA TYR A 147 -14.83 -9.65 -9.33
C TYR A 147 -14.23 -10.82 -10.13
N GLU A 148 -13.82 -11.93 -9.49
CA GLU A 148 -13.35 -13.13 -10.22
C GLU A 148 -14.45 -14.18 -10.50
N THR A 149 -15.71 -13.92 -10.15
CA THR A 149 -16.84 -14.77 -10.54
C THR A 149 -18.03 -13.96 -11.08
N ALA A 150 -17.90 -13.40 -12.28
CA ALA A 150 -19.02 -13.00 -13.13
C ALA A 150 -18.62 -12.97 -14.61
#